data_AF-A0A1S4FPE8-F1
#
_entry.id   AF-A0A1S4FPE8-F1
#
_cell.length_a   1.000
_cell.length_b   1.000
_cell.length_c   1.000
_cell.angle_alpha   90.00
_cell.angle_beta   90.00
_cell.angle_gamma   90.00
#
_symmetry.space_group_name_H-M   'P 1'
#
loop_
_entity.id
_entity.type
_entity.pdbx_description
1 polymer ?
#
loop_
_entity_poly.entity_id
_entity_poly.type
_entity_poly.pdbx_seq_one_letter_code
_entity_poly.pdbx_strand_id
1 'polypeptide(L)'
;MNEYLWEFAQKLPSENQFQVILKSALSISASSKADVGKTNNKWMCRKCKTLWMHGYFHVDEVASTNRYDKLIEKCQNKSSRTRKQQAYLDYLTSRKRVTVKYTCKLCSYKNTCHHR
;
A
#
# COMPACT_ATOMS: atom_id res chain seq x y z
N MET A 1 26.39 4.09 -11.16
CA MET A 1 25.85 2.75 -10.88
C MET A 1 26.48 1.81 -11.90
N ASN A 2 26.82 0.57 -11.57
CA ASN A 2 27.33 -0.34 -12.60
C ASN A 2 26.13 -0.78 -13.47
N GLU A 3 25.98 -0.15 -14.64
CA GLU A 3 24.84 -0.34 -15.55
C GLU A 3 24.66 -1.81 -15.93
N TYR A 4 25.77 -2.53 -16.10
CA TYR A 4 25.78 -3.98 -16.36
C TYR A 4 25.09 -4.79 -15.25
N LEU A 5 25.30 -4.45 -13.98
CA LEU A 5 24.67 -5.14 -12.86
C LEU A 5 23.16 -4.86 -12.79
N TRP A 6 22.75 -3.65 -13.19
CA TRP A 6 21.34 -3.27 -13.22
C TRP A 6 20.59 -3.97 -14.35
N GLU A 7 21.14 -3.98 -15.57
CA GLU A 7 20.57 -4.73 -16.70
C GLU A 7 20.53 -6.23 -16.43
N PHE A 8 21.59 -6.77 -15.82
CA PHE A 8 21.62 -8.18 -15.41
C PHE A 8 20.51 -8.47 -14.41
N ALA A 9 20.36 -7.63 -13.37
CA ALA A 9 19.31 -7.81 -12.38
C ALA A 9 17.91 -7.77 -13.03
N GLN A 10 17.66 -6.88 -13.99
CA GLN A 10 16.37 -6.79 -14.69
C GLN A 10 15.99 -8.07 -15.42
N LYS A 11 16.96 -8.78 -16.01
CA LYS A 11 16.74 -10.04 -16.76
C LYS A 11 16.39 -11.23 -15.87
N LEU A 12 16.59 -11.12 -14.55
CA LEU A 12 16.33 -12.23 -13.64
C LEU A 12 14.83 -12.32 -13.25
N PRO A 13 14.25 -13.54 -13.26
CA PRO A 13 12.83 -13.76 -12.99
C PRO A 13 12.46 -13.47 -11.54
N SER A 14 11.48 -12.61 -11.31
CA SER A 14 11.11 -12.05 -10.00
C SER A 14 10.58 -13.04 -8.96
N GLU A 15 10.78 -14.34 -9.09
CA GLU A 15 10.25 -15.38 -8.20
C GLU A 15 11.19 -15.73 -7.04
N ASN A 16 12.47 -15.32 -7.10
CA ASN A 16 13.45 -15.59 -6.04
C ASN A 16 13.72 -14.36 -5.15
N GLN A 17 13.61 -14.55 -3.83
CA GLN A 17 13.91 -13.56 -2.78
C GLN A 17 15.27 -12.86 -2.95
N PHE A 18 16.32 -13.59 -3.35
CA PHE A 18 17.65 -13.02 -3.55
C PHE A 18 17.68 -11.93 -4.62
N GLN A 19 16.92 -12.11 -5.70
CA GLN A 19 16.89 -11.15 -6.79
C GLN A 19 16.15 -9.87 -6.41
N VAL A 20 15.17 -9.97 -5.52
CA VAL A 20 14.44 -8.81 -4.98
C VAL A 20 15.35 -7.98 -4.12
N ILE A 21 16.15 -8.64 -3.27
CA ILE A 21 17.14 -7.98 -2.42
C ILE A 21 18.16 -7.27 -3.33
N LEU A 22 18.66 -7.96 -4.37
CA LEU A 22 19.59 -7.38 -5.34
C LEU A 22 18.98 -6.17 -6.07
N LYS A 23 17.77 -6.31 -6.66
CA LYS A 23 17.06 -5.21 -7.33
C LYS A 23 16.81 -4.04 -6.39
N SER A 24 16.40 -4.31 -5.15
CA SER A 24 16.16 -3.27 -4.13
C SER A 24 17.45 -2.54 -3.75
N ALA A 25 18.53 -3.28 -3.49
CA ALA A 25 19.82 -2.71 -3.13
C ALA A 25 20.38 -1.84 -4.27
N LEU A 26 20.27 -2.32 -5.51
CA LEU A 26 20.66 -1.55 -6.68
C LEU A 26 19.79 -0.30 -6.82
N SER A 27 18.46 -0.38 -6.72
CA SER A 27 17.59 0.81 -6.75
C SER A 27 17.94 1.84 -5.69
N ILE A 28 18.18 1.41 -4.44
CA ILE A 28 18.61 2.30 -3.35
C ILE A 28 19.94 2.98 -3.71
N SER A 29 20.90 2.24 -4.26
CA SER A 29 22.20 2.78 -4.68
C SER A 29 22.15 3.71 -5.90
N ALA A 30 21.16 3.57 -6.79
CA ALA A 30 20.88 4.55 -7.85
C ALA A 30 20.30 5.82 -7.24
N SER A 31 19.29 5.64 -6.37
CA SER A 31 18.59 6.74 -5.73
C SER A 31 19.43 7.49 -4.70
N SER A 32 20.56 6.94 -4.22
CA SER A 32 21.49 7.69 -3.35
C SER A 32 22.40 8.65 -4.14
N LYS A 33 22.46 8.53 -5.48
CA LYS A 33 23.23 9.43 -6.35
C LYS A 33 22.39 10.52 -7.01
N ALA A 34 21.11 10.24 -7.25
CA ALA A 34 20.14 11.30 -7.48
C ALA A 34 19.84 11.93 -6.13
N ASP A 35 19.77 13.25 -6.02
CA ASP A 35 19.42 13.94 -4.79
C ASP A 35 17.92 13.74 -4.52
N VAL A 36 17.52 12.49 -4.23
CA VAL A 36 16.12 12.14 -3.98
C VAL A 36 15.82 12.45 -2.53
N GLY A 37 15.93 13.75 -2.22
CA GLY A 37 15.58 14.35 -0.96
C GLY A 37 14.22 13.83 -0.52
N LYS A 38 14.17 13.22 0.66
CA LYS A 38 12.93 12.91 1.39
C LYS A 38 11.89 12.10 0.59
N THR A 39 12.23 11.38 -0.47
CA THR A 39 11.23 10.59 -1.18
C THR A 39 10.92 9.31 -0.42
N ASN A 40 9.86 9.45 0.38
CA ASN A 40 8.70 8.59 0.26
C ASN A 40 8.87 7.16 0.85
N ASN A 41 9.07 7.11 2.17
CA ASN A 41 8.78 5.93 3.02
C ASN A 41 7.40 5.29 2.76
N LYS A 42 6.51 5.95 2.00
CA LYS A 42 5.24 5.41 1.53
C LYS A 42 5.39 4.21 0.58
N TRP A 43 6.44 4.15 -0.24
CA TRP A 43 6.54 3.16 -1.33
C TRP A 43 7.58 2.06 -1.07
N MET A 44 7.99 1.88 0.18
CA MET A 44 8.93 0.84 0.59
C MET A 44 8.57 0.20 1.92
N CYS A 45 9.12 -0.98 2.18
CA CYS A 45 9.07 -1.59 3.51
C CYS A 45 9.85 -0.71 4.49
N ARG A 46 9.25 -0.38 5.63
CA ARG A 46 9.90 0.48 6.63
C ARG A 46 11.12 -0.19 7.27
N LYS A 47 11.09 -1.52 7.38
CA LYS A 47 12.14 -2.36 7.99
C LYS A 47 13.28 -2.65 7.01
N CYS A 48 13.01 -3.38 5.93
CA CYS A 48 14.06 -3.84 5.00
C CYS A 48 14.28 -2.93 3.78
N LYS A 49 13.57 -1.80 3.69
CA LYS A 49 13.67 -0.81 2.60
C LYS A 49 13.41 -1.34 1.18
N THR A 50 12.90 -2.56 1.03
CA THR A 50 12.42 -3.11 -0.25
C THR A 50 11.29 -2.26 -0.83
N LEU A 51 11.40 -1.88 -2.10
CA LEU A 51 10.37 -1.09 -2.80
C LEU A 51 9.14 -1.93 -3.14
N TRP A 52 7.95 -1.30 -3.06
CA TRP A 52 6.66 -1.96 -3.34
C TRP A 52 6.56 -2.49 -4.76
N MET A 53 7.12 -1.76 -5.74
CA MET A 53 7.12 -2.11 -7.16
C MET A 53 7.83 -3.44 -7.48
N HIS A 54 8.64 -3.97 -6.56
CA HIS A 54 9.30 -5.26 -6.77
C HIS A 54 8.38 -6.46 -6.51
N GLY A 55 7.13 -6.26 -6.06
CA GLY A 55 6.11 -7.32 -6.03
C GLY A 55 6.14 -8.25 -4.81
N TYR A 56 6.94 -7.95 -3.78
CA TYR A 56 7.11 -8.81 -2.59
C TYR A 56 6.30 -8.35 -1.37
N PHE A 57 5.10 -7.84 -1.63
CA PHE A 57 4.15 -7.47 -0.58
C PHE A 57 2.88 -8.27 -0.78
N HIS A 58 2.44 -8.94 0.28
CA HIS A 58 1.08 -9.44 0.36
C HIS A 58 0.16 -8.31 0.81
N VAL A 59 -0.99 -8.19 0.16
CA VAL A 59 -1.96 -7.13 0.42
C VAL A 59 -3.22 -7.79 0.94
N ASP A 60 -3.51 -7.54 2.21
CA ASP A 60 -4.73 -7.94 2.88
C ASP A 60 -5.64 -6.72 2.99
N GLU A 61 -6.80 -6.75 2.33
CA GLU A 61 -7.85 -5.79 2.64
C GLU A 61 -8.44 -6.12 4.00
N VAL A 62 -8.23 -5.23 4.96
CA VAL A 62 -8.89 -5.33 6.26
C VAL A 62 -10.23 -4.63 6.11
N ALA A 63 -11.30 -5.42 6.17
CA ALA A 63 -12.65 -4.89 6.26
C ALA A 63 -12.67 -3.76 7.29
N SER A 64 -13.13 -2.58 6.87
CA SER A 64 -13.32 -1.46 7.79
C SER A 64 -14.14 -1.91 8.99
N THR A 65 -13.93 -1.29 10.15
CA THR A 65 -14.78 -1.55 11.32
C THR A 65 -16.26 -1.52 10.91
N ASN A 66 -16.98 -2.64 11.08
CA ASN A 66 -18.40 -2.86 10.75
C ASN A 66 -19.38 -1.79 11.26
N ARG A 67 -18.91 -0.84 12.08
CA ARG A 67 -19.67 0.29 12.60
C ARG A 67 -20.22 1.17 11.48
N TYR A 68 -19.41 1.52 10.48
CA TYR A 68 -19.88 2.38 9.37
C TYR A 68 -20.84 1.63 8.46
N ASP A 69 -20.57 0.36 8.17
CA ASP A 69 -21.46 -0.48 7.34
C ASP A 69 -22.85 -0.62 7.96
N LYS A 70 -22.95 -0.91 9.27
CA LYS A 70 -24.23 -0.98 9.97
C LYS A 70 -25.00 0.35 9.99
N LEU A 71 -24.28 1.48 10.06
CA LEU A 71 -24.90 2.81 10.04
C LEU A 71 -25.39 3.18 8.64
N ILE A 72 -24.60 2.86 7.61
CA ILE A 72 -24.97 3.04 6.20
C ILE A 72 -26.20 2.21 5.87
N GLU A 73 -26.21 0.92 6.23
CA GLU A 73 -27.32 0.00 5.99
C GLU A 73 -28.63 0.48 6.65
N LYS A 74 -28.57 0.92 7.91
CA LYS A 74 -29.73 1.51 8.61
C LYS A 74 -30.27 2.77 7.94
N CYS A 75 -29.39 3.60 7.39
CA CYS A 75 -29.80 4.80 6.67
C CYS A 75 -30.27 4.49 5.24
N GLN A 76 -29.76 3.41 4.62
CA GLN A 76 -30.11 3.01 3.27
C GLN A 76 -31.49 2.36 3.18
N ASN A 77 -31.87 1.56 4.19
CA ASN A 77 -33.14 0.81 4.25
C ASN A 77 -34.39 1.67 4.48
N LYS A 78 -34.28 3.01 4.48
CA LYS A 78 -35.44 3.91 4.57
C LYS A 78 -35.92 4.28 3.17
N SER A 79 -37.22 4.08 2.92
CA SER A 79 -37.89 4.30 1.63
C SER A 79 -37.89 5.76 1.17
N SER A 80 -37.86 6.72 2.10
CA SER A 80 -37.68 8.14 1.79
C SER A 80 -36.63 8.76 2.73
N ARG A 81 -35.78 9.64 2.18
CA ARG A 81 -34.72 10.31 2.93
C ARG A 81 -34.93 11.80 2.91
N THR A 82 -34.83 12.42 4.08
CA THR A 82 -34.75 13.88 4.17
C THR A 82 -33.38 14.36 3.70
N ARG A 83 -33.28 15.63 3.31
CA ARG A 83 -32.01 16.26 2.88
C ARG A 83 -30.89 16.12 3.93
N LYS A 84 -31.25 16.17 5.22
CA LYS A 84 -30.31 15.96 6.35
C LYS A 84 -29.83 14.51 6.44
N GLN A 85 -30.70 13.53 6.18
CA GLN A 85 -30.34 12.10 6.20
C GLN A 85 -29.44 11.74 5.02
N GLN A 86 -29.67 12.34 3.84
CA GLN A 86 -28.78 12.16 2.70
C GLN A 86 -27.39 12.74 2.97
N ALA A 87 -27.31 13.98 3.50
CA ALA A 87 -26.03 14.58 3.87
C ALA A 87 -25.25 13.75 4.92
N TYR A 88 -25.97 13.12 5.86
CA TYR A 88 -25.36 12.23 6.83
C TYR A 88 -24.85 10.92 6.21
N LEU A 89 -25.58 10.35 5.25
CA LEU A 89 -25.10 9.19 4.47
C LEU A 89 -23.85 9.52 3.67
N ASP A 90 -23.80 10.69 3.02
CA ASP A 90 -22.64 11.13 2.26
C ASP A 90 -21.42 11.32 3.19
N TYR A 91 -21.65 11.85 4.40
CA TYR A 91 -20.64 11.93 5.45
C TYR A 91 -20.13 10.55 5.88
N LEU A 92 -21.03 9.59 6.14
CA LEU A 92 -20.64 8.23 6.55
C LEU A 92 -19.87 7.50 5.45
N THR A 93 -20.31 7.66 4.19
CA THR A 93 -19.69 7.02 3.03
C THR A 93 -18.30 7.60 2.77
N SER A 94 -18.14 8.93 2.84
CA SER A 94 -16.82 9.59 2.71
C SER A 94 -15.86 9.29 3.86
N ARG A 95 -16.37 8.85 5.01
CA ARG A 95 -15.57 8.46 6.18
C ARG A 95 -15.25 6.96 6.21
N LYS A 96 -15.90 6.14 5.39
CA LYS A 96 -15.58 4.72 5.27
C LYS A 96 -14.20 4.58 4.63
N ARG A 97 -13.19 4.37 5.46
CA ARG A 97 -11.81 4.13 4.99
C ARG A 97 -11.57 2.64 4.88
N VAL A 98 -11.17 2.19 3.70
CA VAL A 98 -10.62 0.84 3.53
C VAL A 98 -9.22 0.84 4.14
N THR A 99 -9.01 -0.02 5.13
CA THR A 99 -7.67 -0.19 5.71
C THR A 99 -7.03 -1.36 5.01
N VAL A 100 -5.89 -1.13 4.37
CA VAL A 100 -5.15 -2.18 3.69
C VAL A 100 -3.91 -2.49 4.51
N LYS A 101 -3.72 -3.77 4.82
CA LYS A 101 -2.52 -4.30 5.45
C LYS A 101 -1.59 -4.81 4.36
N TYR A 102 -0.37 -4.30 4.38
CA TYR A 102 0.72 -4.74 3.53
C TYR A 102 1.67 -5.57 4.37
N THR A 103 1.88 -6.83 4.01
CA THR A 103 2.87 -7.70 4.66
C THR A 103 4.05 -7.89 3.72
N CYS A 104 5.23 -7.44 4.11
CA CYS A 104 6.46 -7.67 3.34
C CYS A 104 6.83 -9.16 3.39
N LYS A 105 6.93 -9.83 2.25
CA LYS A 105 7.29 -11.26 2.16
C LYS A 105 8.75 -11.57 2.50
N LEU A 106 9.64 -10.56 2.51
CA LEU A 106 11.07 -10.74 2.81
C LEU A 106 11.38 -10.69 4.31
N CYS A 107 10.74 -9.78 5.04
CA CYS A 107 11.04 -9.56 6.47
C CYS A 107 9.83 -9.72 7.39
N SER A 108 8.70 -10.18 6.83
CA SER A 108 7.41 -10.36 7.49
C SER A 108 6.83 -9.12 8.18
N TYR A 109 7.38 -7.94 7.87
CA TYR A 109 6.95 -6.68 8.48
C TYR A 109 5.59 -6.24 7.93
N LYS A 110 4.69 -5.85 8.83
CA LYS A 110 3.32 -5.43 8.51
C LYS A 110 3.21 -3.90 8.53
N ASN A 111 2.77 -3.34 7.42
CA ASN A 111 2.47 -1.92 7.24
C ASN A 111 0.96 -1.76 7.06
N THR A 112 0.30 -0.91 7.84
CA THR A 112 -1.09 -0.50 7.57
C THR A 112 -1.10 0.80 6.80
N CYS A 113 -1.78 0.83 5.65
CA CYS A 113 -2.09 2.06 4.95
C CYS A 113 -3.60 2.23 4.84
N HIS A 114 -4.07 3.46 5.04
CA HIS A 114 -5.47 3.81 4.84
C HIS A 114 -5.64 4.31 3.41
N HIS A 115 -6.43 3.59 2.62
CA HIS A 115 -6.89 4.08 1.32
C HIS A 115 -8.20 4.84 1.51
N ARG A 116 -8.38 5.91 0.72
CA ARG A 116 -9.59 6.70 0.66
C ARG A 116 -10.46 6.22 -0.49
#